data_AF-A0A382U152-F1
#
_entry.id   AF-A0A382U152-F1
#
_cell.length_a   1.000
_cell.length_b   1.000
_cell.length_c   1.000
_cell.angle_alpha   90.00
_cell.angle_beta   90.00
_cell.angle_gamma   90.00
#
_symmetry.space_group_name_H-M   'P 1'
#
loop_
_entity.id
_entity.type
_entity.pdbx_description
1 polymer ?
#
loop_
_entity_poly.entity_id
_entity_poly.type
_entity_poly.pdbx_seq_one_letter_code
_entity_poly.pdbx_strand_id
1 'polypeptide(L)'
;MKWMPIILVGVAVLTLAVACDSGGGEQTPAATSEGGVQAPMFEVDPMWPKPLPNHWVLGSTIGVAVDAEDHVWIVHRGNGNVRTELGAAQDPPTGECCIPAPNILQFDQEGNLLSSWGGPGDGYDWPQSNHGIGVDPMGNLWIGGNGGDDSHILVFSQDG
;
A
#
# COMPACT_ATOMS: atom_id res chain seq x y z
N MET A 1 -24.74 4.05 -77.09
CA MET A 1 -25.87 3.36 -76.43
C MET A 1 -25.87 1.93 -76.92
N LYS A 2 -25.67 0.98 -75.99
CA LYS A 2 -25.33 -0.42 -76.27
C LYS A 2 -26.49 -1.21 -76.91
N TRP A 3 -26.11 -2.14 -77.77
CA TRP A 3 -26.94 -3.11 -78.49
C TRP A 3 -27.14 -4.39 -77.66
N MET A 4 -28.25 -5.09 -77.94
CA MET A 4 -28.61 -6.48 -77.60
C MET A 4 -28.30 -7.37 -78.85
N PRO A 5 -28.55 -8.71 -78.96
CA PRO A 5 -28.87 -9.80 -77.99
C PRO A 5 -28.17 -11.18 -78.31
N ILE A 6 -28.63 -12.26 -77.66
CA ILE A 6 -28.68 -13.71 -78.10
C ILE A 6 -27.38 -14.54 -77.94
N ILE A 7 -27.30 -15.81 -77.48
CA ILE A 7 -28.06 -16.82 -76.71
C ILE A 7 -27.08 -18.05 -76.60
N LEU A 8 -27.36 -19.01 -75.69
CA LEU A 8 -27.09 -20.47 -75.73
C LEU A 8 -25.90 -21.12 -74.95
N VAL A 9 -26.33 -22.10 -74.12
CA VAL A 9 -25.65 -23.32 -73.59
C VAL A 9 -24.59 -23.11 -72.49
N GLY A 10 -24.64 -23.77 -71.33
CA GLY A 10 -25.54 -24.81 -70.86
C GLY A 10 -24.99 -25.49 -69.60
N VAL A 11 -25.74 -26.51 -69.20
CA VAL A 11 -25.44 -27.55 -68.20
C VAL A 11 -25.64 -27.18 -66.73
N ALA A 12 -26.80 -27.64 -66.25
CA ALA A 12 -27.10 -27.87 -64.85
C ALA A 12 -26.14 -28.90 -64.24
N VAL A 13 -25.70 -28.64 -63.01
CA VAL A 13 -25.36 -29.69 -62.05
C VAL A 13 -26.03 -29.33 -60.73
N LEU A 14 -27.14 -30.02 -60.47
CA LEU A 14 -27.73 -30.13 -59.14
C LEU A 14 -26.86 -31.12 -58.34
N THR A 15 -26.25 -30.64 -57.26
CA THR A 15 -25.90 -31.48 -56.12
C THR A 15 -26.22 -30.72 -54.83
N LEU A 16 -27.46 -30.88 -54.35
CA LEU A 16 -27.76 -30.62 -52.94
C LEU A 16 -27.08 -31.72 -52.11
N ALA A 17 -25.92 -31.41 -51.53
CA ALA A 17 -25.41 -32.13 -50.38
C ALA A 17 -25.91 -31.42 -49.12
N VAL A 18 -27.01 -31.93 -48.56
CA VAL A 18 -27.39 -31.65 -47.17
C VAL A 18 -26.35 -32.36 -46.30
N ALA A 19 -25.30 -31.63 -45.91
CA ALA A 19 -24.39 -32.06 -44.87
C ALA A 19 -24.98 -31.59 -43.54
N CYS A 20 -25.25 -32.55 -42.65
CA CYS A 20 -25.59 -32.29 -41.26
C CYS A 20 -24.50 -31.41 -40.65
N ASP A 21 -24.90 -30.23 -40.18
CA ASP A 21 -24.11 -29.39 -39.29
C ASP A 21 -24.06 -30.07 -37.92
N SER A 22 -23.18 -31.08 -37.79
CA SER A 22 -22.70 -31.50 -36.48
C SER A 22 -21.67 -30.48 -36.07
N GLY A 23 -22.13 -29.43 -35.36
CA GLY A 23 -21.32 -28.33 -34.86
C GLY A 23 -19.95 -28.79 -34.39
N GLY A 24 -18.95 -28.56 -35.24
CA GLY A 24 -17.54 -28.66 -34.90
C GLY A 24 -17.24 -27.48 -33.98
N GLY A 25 -17.55 -27.66 -32.70
CA GLY A 25 -17.01 -26.79 -31.67
C GLY A 25 -15.50 -26.91 -31.74
N GLU A 26 -14.86 -25.83 -32.17
CA GLU A 26 -13.43 -25.64 -32.05
C GLU A 26 -13.08 -25.78 -30.56
N GLN A 27 -12.64 -26.97 -30.15
CA GLN A 27 -12.11 -27.18 -28.82
C GLN A 27 -10.78 -26.45 -28.78
N THR A 28 -10.83 -25.17 -28.42
CA THR A 28 -9.67 -24.48 -27.88
C THR A 28 -9.18 -25.37 -26.75
N PRO A 29 -7.94 -25.92 -26.82
CA PRO A 29 -7.41 -26.62 -25.67
C PRO A 29 -7.43 -25.60 -24.54
N ALA A 30 -8.23 -25.86 -23.51
CA ALA A 30 -8.09 -25.15 -22.27
C ALA A 30 -6.62 -25.33 -21.88
N ALA A 31 -5.85 -24.24 -21.93
CA ALA A 31 -4.57 -24.21 -21.29
C ALA A 31 -4.87 -24.44 -19.81
N THR A 32 -4.78 -25.69 -19.37
CA THR A 32 -4.76 -26.02 -17.97
C THR A 32 -3.51 -25.33 -17.44
N SER A 33 -3.67 -24.17 -16.83
CA SER A 33 -2.63 -23.53 -16.05
C SER A 33 -2.43 -24.38 -14.79
N GLU A 34 -1.81 -25.55 -14.93
CA GLU A 34 -1.24 -26.32 -13.83
C GLU A 34 0.09 -25.69 -13.41
N GLY A 35 0.07 -24.38 -13.19
CA GLY A 35 1.10 -23.65 -12.46
C GLY A 35 0.44 -23.19 -11.18
N GLY A 36 0.51 -23.98 -10.11
CA GLY A 36 0.04 -23.55 -8.80
C GLY A 36 0.67 -22.20 -8.46
N VAL A 37 -0.15 -21.23 -8.05
CA VAL A 37 0.30 -19.89 -7.67
C VAL A 37 1.38 -20.04 -6.59
N GLN A 38 2.64 -19.81 -6.95
CA GLN A 38 3.72 -19.76 -5.97
C GLN A 38 3.61 -18.43 -5.23
N ALA A 39 3.55 -18.49 -3.90
CA ALA A 39 3.58 -17.29 -3.08
C ALA A 39 4.94 -16.59 -3.26
N PRO A 40 4.98 -15.24 -3.21
CA PRO A 40 6.25 -14.51 -3.19
C PRO A 40 7.10 -14.94 -1.99
N MET A 41 8.41 -15.05 -2.23
CA MET A 41 9.40 -15.20 -1.18
C MET A 41 9.85 -13.81 -0.75
N PHE A 42 9.99 -13.60 0.56
CA PHE A 42 10.43 -12.32 1.13
C PHE A 42 11.77 -12.51 1.84
N GLU A 43 12.62 -11.50 1.75
CA GLU A 43 13.84 -11.38 2.54
C GLU A 43 13.81 -10.10 3.37
N VAL A 44 14.53 -10.10 4.47
CA VAL A 44 14.63 -8.93 5.35
C VAL A 44 15.69 -7.99 4.78
N ASP A 45 15.34 -6.71 4.60
CA ASP A 45 16.34 -5.65 4.47
C ASP A 45 16.77 -5.20 5.87
N PRO A 46 17.99 -5.52 6.32
CA PRO A 46 18.44 -5.15 7.66
C PRO A 46 18.81 -3.66 7.78
N MET A 47 18.96 -2.93 6.66
CA MET A 47 19.41 -1.53 6.65
C MET A 47 18.25 -0.53 6.52
N TRP A 48 17.02 -1.03 6.47
CA TRP A 48 15.81 -0.22 6.44
C TRP A 48 15.12 -0.16 7.83
N PRO A 49 14.64 1.01 8.29
CA PRO A 49 14.87 2.33 7.72
C PRO A 49 16.30 2.81 8.02
N LYS A 50 16.75 3.86 7.33
CA LYS A 50 18.05 4.48 7.63
C LYS A 50 18.04 5.08 9.05
N PRO A 51 19.22 5.25 9.68
CA PRO A 51 19.31 5.89 10.99
C PRO A 51 18.58 7.24 11.02
N LEU A 52 17.73 7.43 12.03
CA LEU A 52 16.97 8.68 12.18
C LEU A 52 17.90 9.85 12.55
N PRO A 53 17.59 11.08 12.11
CA PRO A 53 18.32 12.26 12.52
C PRO A 53 18.06 12.59 14.00
N ASN A 54 18.76 13.60 14.54
CA ASN A 54 18.48 14.21 15.85
C ASN A 54 18.55 13.23 17.05
N HIS A 55 19.30 12.13 16.93
CA HIS A 55 19.37 11.06 17.94
C HIS A 55 17.99 10.49 18.29
N TRP A 56 17.09 10.50 17.30
CA TRP A 56 15.75 10.00 17.48
C TRP A 56 15.70 8.49 17.60
N VAL A 57 14.80 8.02 18.44
CA VAL A 57 14.44 6.62 18.58
C VAL A 57 12.94 6.44 18.44
N LEU A 58 12.58 5.30 17.87
CA LEU A 58 11.21 4.80 17.90
C LEU A 58 10.96 4.16 19.26
N GLY A 59 9.81 4.44 19.85
CA GLY A 59 9.24 3.58 20.89
C GLY A 59 8.56 2.38 20.25
N SER A 60 7.40 2.00 20.77
CA SER A 60 6.62 0.91 20.17
C SER A 60 6.09 1.31 18.79
N THR A 61 6.66 0.73 17.73
CA THR A 61 6.12 0.80 16.37
C THR A 61 4.87 -0.05 16.29
N ILE A 62 3.71 0.59 16.18
CA ILE A 62 2.40 -0.07 16.37
C ILE A 62 1.58 -0.16 15.08
N GLY A 63 1.97 0.58 14.05
CA GLY A 63 1.20 0.69 12.81
C GLY A 63 2.10 1.14 11.67
N VAL A 64 1.84 0.55 10.51
CA VAL A 64 2.49 0.86 9.24
C VAL A 64 1.41 0.98 8.17
N ALA A 65 1.55 1.96 7.29
CA ALA A 65 0.75 2.11 6.08
C ALA A 65 1.65 2.46 4.89
N VAL A 66 1.15 2.23 3.68
CA VAL A 66 1.82 2.61 2.43
C VAL A 66 0.84 3.46 1.64
N ASP A 67 1.28 4.61 1.16
CA ASP A 67 0.45 5.49 0.33
C ASP A 67 0.58 5.18 -1.17
N ALA A 68 -0.08 5.99 -2.01
CA ALA A 68 -0.09 5.79 -3.46
C ALA A 68 1.24 6.12 -4.15
N GLU A 69 2.20 6.71 -3.44
CA GLU A 69 3.54 7.06 -3.92
C GLU A 69 4.60 6.06 -3.41
N ASP A 70 4.15 4.93 -2.83
CA ASP A 70 4.97 3.93 -2.16
C ASP A 70 5.78 4.48 -0.97
N HIS A 71 5.33 5.60 -0.37
CA HIS A 71 5.91 6.05 0.90
C HIS A 71 5.38 5.19 2.04
N VAL A 72 6.29 4.81 2.93
CA VAL A 72 5.99 4.02 4.13
C VAL A 72 5.75 4.96 5.30
N TRP A 73 4.56 4.91 5.86
CA TRP A 73 4.17 5.69 7.03
C TRP A 73 4.23 4.81 8.27
N ILE A 74 4.96 5.26 9.29
CA ILE A 74 5.01 4.65 10.60
C ILE A 74 4.28 5.56 11.58
N VAL A 75 3.38 4.96 12.37
CA VAL A 75 2.95 5.54 13.63
C VAL A 75 3.57 4.74 14.78
N HIS A 76 4.18 5.46 15.71
CA HIS A 76 4.77 4.84 16.88
C HIS A 76 4.37 5.60 18.15
N ARG A 77 4.59 4.95 19.27
CA ARG A 77 4.47 5.57 20.59
C ARG A 77 5.81 6.21 20.93
N GLY A 78 5.80 7.43 21.49
CA GLY A 78 6.99 8.09 22.03
C GLY A 78 7.43 7.52 23.39
N ASN A 79 7.04 6.28 23.68
CA ASN A 79 7.31 5.62 24.94
C ASN A 79 8.74 5.04 24.94
N GLY A 80 9.33 4.98 26.12
CA GLY A 80 10.63 4.40 26.37
C GLY A 80 10.96 4.52 27.84
N ASN A 81 11.88 3.69 28.31
CA ASN A 81 12.39 3.77 29.67
C ASN A 81 13.24 5.03 29.82
N VAL A 82 12.74 5.98 30.63
CA VAL A 82 13.43 7.25 30.88
C VAL A 82 14.85 7.11 31.43
N ARG A 83 15.17 5.99 32.09
CA ARG A 83 16.49 5.74 32.66
C ARG A 83 17.47 5.09 31.68
N THR A 84 16.99 4.32 30.72
CA THR A 84 17.86 3.48 29.87
C THR A 84 17.75 3.75 28.38
N GLU A 85 16.66 4.36 27.92
CA GLU A 85 16.35 4.53 26.50
C GLU A 85 16.22 6.01 26.11
N LEU A 86 15.76 6.88 27.02
CA LEU A 86 15.47 8.28 26.71
C LEU A 86 16.38 9.26 27.47
N GLY A 87 17.67 8.93 27.62
CA GLY A 87 18.61 9.67 28.46
C GLY A 87 18.84 11.12 28.04
N ALA A 88 18.91 11.39 26.73
CA ALA A 88 19.09 12.73 26.19
C ALA A 88 17.82 13.60 26.30
N ALA A 89 16.64 12.99 26.46
CA ALA A 89 15.38 13.70 26.65
C ALA A 89 15.08 14.07 28.12
N GLN A 90 15.94 13.67 29.07
CA GLN A 90 15.77 14.03 30.49
C GLN A 90 16.26 15.45 30.78
N ASP A 91 15.77 16.05 31.87
CA ASP A 91 16.28 17.31 32.42
C ASP A 91 16.72 17.14 33.89
N PRO A 92 18.04 17.13 34.19
CA PRO A 92 19.15 17.24 33.24
C PRO A 92 19.36 15.95 32.40
N PRO A 93 19.98 16.03 31.22
CA PRO A 93 20.27 14.85 30.39
C PRO A 93 21.12 13.81 31.14
N THR A 94 20.73 12.54 31.06
CA THR A 94 21.44 11.42 31.71
C THR A 94 22.26 10.56 30.74
N GLY A 95 22.26 10.90 29.45
CA GLY A 95 23.01 10.21 28.40
C GLY A 95 23.10 11.06 27.13
N GLU A 96 24.01 10.68 26.23
CA GLU A 96 24.22 11.35 24.93
C GLU A 96 23.08 11.05 23.93
N CYS A 97 22.31 10.01 24.21
CA CYS A 97 21.13 9.55 23.48
C CYS A 97 20.06 9.14 24.50
N CYS A 98 18.77 9.07 24.20
CA CYS A 98 18.10 9.31 22.93
C CYS A 98 16.87 10.19 23.15
N ILE A 99 16.28 10.67 22.06
CA ILE A 99 15.09 11.51 22.08
C ILE A 99 13.96 10.76 21.35
N PRO A 100 12.72 10.69 21.87
CA PRO A 100 11.61 10.12 21.10
C PRO A 100 11.41 10.89 19.78
N ALA A 101 11.29 10.17 18.67
CA ALA A 101 10.88 10.80 17.41
C ALA A 101 9.44 11.36 17.50
N PRO A 102 9.04 12.28 16.60
CA PRO A 102 7.63 12.61 16.39
C PRO A 102 6.81 11.35 16.07
N ASN A 103 5.55 11.32 16.50
CA ASN A 103 4.75 10.09 16.48
C ASN A 103 4.49 9.51 15.09
N ILE A 104 4.49 10.34 14.05
CA ILE A 104 4.30 9.98 12.65
C ILE A 104 5.59 10.24 11.88
N LEU A 105 6.02 9.25 11.12
CA LEU A 105 7.23 9.29 10.31
C LEU A 105 6.91 8.75 8.92
N GLN A 106 7.34 9.48 7.89
CA GLN A 106 7.20 9.10 6.49
C GLN A 106 8.57 8.73 5.92
N PHE A 107 8.65 7.60 5.23
CA PHE A 107 9.87 7.14 4.58
C PHE A 107 9.63 6.86 3.09
N ASP A 108 10.65 7.03 2.27
CA ASP A 108 10.66 6.41 0.94
C ASP A 108 11.01 4.90 1.01
N GLN A 109 10.98 4.23 -0.14
CA GLN A 109 11.29 2.81 -0.25
C GLN A 109 12.73 2.49 0.20
N GLU A 110 13.67 3.40 -0.03
CA GLU A 110 15.06 3.26 0.42
C GLU A 110 15.26 3.55 1.91
N GLY A 111 14.20 3.93 2.64
CA GLY A 111 14.21 4.17 4.08
C GLY A 111 14.79 5.52 4.47
N ASN A 112 14.86 6.49 3.56
CA ASN A 112 15.14 7.88 3.92
C ASN A 112 13.91 8.47 4.61
N LEU A 113 14.12 9.21 5.70
CA LEU A 113 13.06 9.97 6.34
C LEU A 113 12.70 11.18 5.47
N LEU A 114 11.44 11.27 5.03
CA LEU A 114 10.91 12.35 4.21
C LEU A 114 10.22 13.44 5.04
N SER A 115 9.40 13.03 6.01
CA SER A 115 8.62 13.92 6.87
C SER A 115 8.42 13.31 8.26
N SER A 116 8.22 14.17 9.26
CA SER A 116 7.89 13.76 10.62
C SER A 116 7.04 14.80 11.33
N TRP A 117 5.98 14.34 11.99
CA TRP A 117 5.04 15.19 12.73
C TRP A 117 4.21 14.38 13.74
N GLY A 118 3.23 15.01 14.38
CA GLY A 118 2.26 14.37 15.25
C GLY A 118 2.55 14.54 16.74
N GLY A 119 1.58 14.12 17.56
CA GLY A 119 1.52 14.37 18.99
C GLY A 119 0.41 15.37 19.36
N PRO A 120 0.27 15.71 20.65
CA PRO A 120 -0.72 16.69 21.11
C PRO A 120 -0.57 18.05 20.41
N GLY A 121 -1.70 18.65 20.02
CA GLY A 121 -1.75 19.93 19.34
C GLY A 121 -3.08 20.65 19.54
N ASP A 122 -3.19 21.85 18.98
CA ASP A 122 -4.41 22.65 19.07
C ASP A 122 -5.49 22.15 18.11
N GLY A 123 -6.74 22.08 18.58
CA GLY A 123 -7.90 21.78 17.74
C GLY A 123 -8.26 20.29 17.61
N TYR A 124 -7.52 19.40 18.28
CA TYR A 124 -7.84 17.98 18.37
C TYR A 124 -7.29 17.38 19.67
N ASP A 125 -7.86 16.26 20.10
CA ASP A 125 -7.35 15.48 21.22
C ASP A 125 -6.46 14.37 20.65
N TRP A 126 -5.16 14.40 20.92
CA TRP A 126 -4.27 13.31 20.48
C TRP A 126 -4.54 12.04 21.32
N PRO A 127 -4.53 10.83 20.72
CA PRO A 127 -4.80 9.61 21.47
C PRO A 127 -3.79 9.37 22.59
N GLN A 128 -4.25 8.89 23.75
CA GLN A 128 -3.39 8.53 24.88
C GLN A 128 -2.38 7.45 24.51
N SER A 129 -2.75 6.53 23.61
CA SER A 129 -1.87 5.45 23.17
C SER A 129 -2.13 5.14 21.69
N ASN A 130 -1.27 5.65 20.81
CA ASN A 130 -1.33 5.37 19.37
C ASN A 130 -1.46 3.85 19.10
N HIS A 131 -2.27 3.47 18.10
CA HIS A 131 -2.48 2.07 17.74
C HIS A 131 -2.63 1.80 16.23
N GLY A 132 -3.43 2.59 15.50
CA GLY A 132 -3.66 2.37 14.07
C GLY A 132 -3.21 3.54 13.22
N ILE A 133 -2.75 3.25 12.00
CA ILE A 133 -2.62 4.21 10.89
C ILE A 133 -3.23 3.60 9.64
N GLY A 134 -3.88 4.44 8.83
CA GLY A 134 -4.29 4.12 7.48
C GLY A 134 -4.13 5.33 6.58
N VAL A 135 -3.92 5.10 5.29
CA VAL A 135 -3.94 6.15 4.27
C VAL A 135 -5.14 5.91 3.38
N ASP A 136 -5.99 6.91 3.21
CA ASP A 136 -7.15 6.82 2.31
C ASP A 136 -6.76 7.14 0.84
N PRO A 137 -7.64 6.86 -0.14
CA PRO A 137 -7.34 7.14 -1.55
C PRO A 137 -7.16 8.62 -1.90
N MET A 138 -7.51 9.54 -0.99
CA MET A 138 -7.28 10.99 -1.14
C MET A 138 -5.94 11.41 -0.53
N GLY A 139 -5.19 10.47 0.06
CA GLY A 139 -3.91 10.71 0.71
C GLY A 139 -4.02 11.14 2.17
N ASN A 140 -5.21 11.18 2.78
CA ASN A 140 -5.32 11.57 4.19
C ASN A 140 -4.83 10.44 5.10
N LEU A 141 -4.16 10.81 6.19
CA LEU A 141 -3.76 9.90 7.25
C LEU A 141 -4.85 9.81 8.31
N TRP A 142 -5.28 8.58 8.58
CA TRP A 142 -6.23 8.24 9.62
C TRP A 142 -5.46 7.59 10.77
N ILE A 143 -5.53 8.16 11.97
CA ILE A 143 -4.87 7.59 13.15
C ILE A 143 -5.88 7.28 14.26
N GLY A 144 -5.65 6.16 14.94
CA GLY A 144 -6.48 5.71 16.05
C GLY A 144 -5.65 5.35 17.27
N GLY A 145 -6.28 5.43 18.44
CA GLY A 145 -5.69 5.04 19.72
C GLY A 145 -6.30 3.79 20.34
N ASN A 146 -5.63 3.25 21.35
CA ASN A 146 -6.11 2.15 22.19
C ASN A 146 -5.94 2.40 23.69
N GLY A 147 -5.75 3.66 24.10
CA GLY A 147 -5.79 4.09 25.48
C GLY A 147 -7.18 3.94 26.09
N GLY A 148 -7.26 4.02 27.42
CA GLY A 148 -8.52 3.76 28.14
C GLY A 148 -9.63 4.75 27.78
N ASP A 149 -9.28 6.02 27.58
CA ASP A 149 -10.24 7.07 27.22
C ASP A 149 -10.27 7.36 25.71
N ASP A 150 -9.47 6.64 24.92
CA ASP A 150 -9.42 6.83 23.47
C ASP A 150 -10.74 6.39 22.85
N SER A 151 -11.43 7.33 22.20
CA SER A 151 -12.78 7.13 21.66
C SER A 151 -13.01 7.86 20.34
N HIS A 152 -11.93 8.26 19.67
CA HIS A 152 -11.94 9.03 18.45
C HIS A 152 -10.91 8.49 17.44
N ILE A 153 -11.06 8.94 16.19
CA ILE A 153 -10.09 8.77 15.11
C ILE A 153 -9.76 10.18 14.63
N LEU A 154 -8.48 10.46 14.41
CA LEU A 154 -8.04 11.72 13.84
C LEU A 154 -7.70 11.54 12.37
N VAL A 155 -7.96 12.56 11.58
CA VAL A 155 -7.68 12.58 10.14
C VAL A 155 -6.85 13.81 9.84
N PHE A 156 -5.74 13.61 9.15
CA PHE A 156 -4.77 14.65 8.82
C PHE A 156 -4.44 14.62 7.32
N SER A 157 -4.03 15.76 6.77
CA SER A 157 -3.25 15.77 5.54
C SER A 157 -1.87 15.16 5.79
N GLN A 158 -1.13 14.83 4.73
CA GLN A 158 0.20 14.21 4.86
C GLN A 158 1.23 15.10 5.55
N ASP A 159 1.03 16.41 5.55
CA ASP A 159 1.89 17.41 6.19
C ASP A 159 1.53 17.71 7.66
N GLY A 160 0.44 17.13 8.18
CA GLY A 160 0.02 17.25 9.58
C GLY A 160 -0.97 18.39 9.86
#